data_AF-A0A924SK43-F1
#
_entry.id   AF-A0A924SK43-F1
#
_cell.length_a   1.000
_cell.length_b   1.000
_cell.length_c   1.000
_cell.angle_alpha   90.00
_cell.angle_beta   90.00
_cell.angle_gamma   90.00
#
_symmetry.space_group_name_H-M   'P 1'
#
loop_
_entity.id
_entity.type
_entity.pdbx_description
1 polymer ?
#
loop_
_entity_poly.entity_id
_entity_poly.type
_entity_poly.pdbx_seq_one_letter_code
_entity_poly.pdbx_strand_id
1 'polypeptide(L)'
;MTTVSDLDLIFFSGLNHIDALLDHGPDWNFQNPGGNVITYTFSITSGNEQGETGQKAFTAAQMANTRTAMAYVASITGIVFSETSNGASASVHFVNTDIPDFSTSGLCSWY
;
A
#
# COMPACT_ATOMS: atom_id res chain seq x y z
N MET A 1 -14.47 -9.02 -19.82
CA MET A 1 -14.30 -9.92 -18.67
C MET A 1 -12.81 -10.20 -18.62
N THR A 2 -12.13 -9.74 -17.59
CA THR A 2 -10.71 -10.01 -17.33
C THR A 2 -10.53 -11.49 -16.99
N THR A 3 -9.49 -12.13 -17.52
CA THR A 3 -9.17 -13.56 -17.29
C THR A 3 -7.97 -13.69 -16.35
N VAL A 4 -7.76 -14.89 -15.79
CA VAL A 4 -6.56 -15.19 -14.98
C VAL A 4 -5.28 -14.93 -15.78
N SER A 5 -5.29 -15.18 -17.09
CA SER A 5 -4.16 -14.90 -17.97
C SER A 5 -3.80 -13.42 -18.09
N ASP A 6 -4.73 -12.50 -17.79
CA ASP A 6 -4.46 -11.06 -17.78
C ASP A 6 -3.60 -10.64 -16.57
N LEU A 7 -3.39 -11.52 -15.58
CA LEU A 7 -2.49 -11.31 -14.44
C LEU A 7 -1.04 -11.68 -14.75
N ASP A 8 -0.83 -12.68 -15.61
CA ASP A 8 0.51 -13.18 -15.97
C ASP A 8 1.12 -12.40 -17.15
N LEU A 9 0.30 -11.61 -17.86
CA LEU A 9 0.69 -10.79 -19.00
C LEU A 9 0.86 -9.33 -18.58
N ILE A 10 2.10 -8.94 -18.30
CA ILE A 10 2.45 -7.53 -18.07
C ILE A 10 2.35 -6.79 -19.41
N PHE A 11 1.34 -5.94 -19.54
CA PHE A 11 1.23 -5.01 -20.67
C PHE A 11 2.17 -3.84 -20.44
N PHE A 12 3.35 -3.91 -21.04
CA PHE A 12 4.33 -2.83 -20.99
C PHE A 12 3.84 -1.60 -21.75
N SER A 13 4.03 -0.43 -21.14
CA SER A 13 3.78 0.86 -21.77
C SER A 13 4.79 1.20 -22.88
N GLY A 14 5.95 0.51 -22.89
CA GLY A 14 7.09 0.80 -23.75
C GLY A 14 8.00 1.89 -23.20
N LEU A 15 7.69 2.42 -22.01
CA LEU A 15 8.49 3.39 -21.28
C LEU A 15 9.20 2.68 -20.15
N ASN A 16 10.46 2.28 -20.38
CA ASN A 16 11.26 1.48 -19.44
C ASN A 16 11.29 2.02 -17.99
N HIS A 17 11.16 3.33 -17.80
CA HIS A 17 11.17 3.94 -16.47
C HIS A 17 9.84 3.78 -15.70
N ILE A 18 8.72 3.61 -16.40
CA ILE A 18 7.40 3.29 -15.83
C ILE A 18 7.27 1.78 -15.71
N ASP A 19 7.69 1.06 -16.75
CA ASP A 19 7.64 -0.40 -16.82
C ASP A 19 8.52 -1.05 -15.75
N ALA A 20 9.64 -0.43 -15.37
CA ALA A 20 10.47 -0.87 -14.24
C ALA A 20 9.77 -0.75 -12.87
N LEU A 21 8.65 -0.02 -12.79
CA LEU A 21 7.82 0.08 -11.58
C LEU A 21 6.70 -0.97 -11.56
N LEU A 22 6.48 -1.68 -12.67
CA LEU A 22 5.51 -2.76 -12.79
C LEU A 22 6.21 -4.08 -12.40
N ASP A 23 6.15 -4.42 -11.11
CA ASP A 23 6.59 -5.70 -10.57
C ASP A 23 5.41 -6.43 -9.92
N HIS A 24 5.59 -7.69 -9.51
CA HIS A 24 4.56 -8.45 -8.80
C HIS A 24 4.20 -7.76 -7.47
N GLY A 25 2.95 -7.29 -7.37
CA GLY A 25 2.39 -6.67 -6.18
C GLY A 25 1.15 -7.41 -5.69
N PRO A 26 0.49 -6.93 -4.62
CA PRO A 26 -0.78 -7.48 -4.18
C PRO A 26 -1.81 -7.23 -5.29
N ASP A 27 -2.37 -8.31 -5.85
CA ASP A 27 -3.35 -8.29 -6.95
C ASP A 27 -4.72 -7.70 -6.51
N TRP A 28 -4.73 -6.45 -6.04
CA TRP A 28 -5.91 -5.76 -5.50
C TRP A 28 -7.07 -5.68 -6.51
N ASN A 29 -6.77 -5.73 -7.81
CA ASN A 29 -7.77 -5.74 -8.88
C ASN A 29 -8.49 -7.08 -9.08
N PHE A 30 -8.03 -8.19 -8.47
CA PHE A 30 -8.55 -9.53 -8.77
C PHE A 30 -9.66 -9.99 -7.81
N GLN A 31 -9.72 -9.47 -6.59
CA GLN A 31 -10.56 -10.03 -5.52
C GLN A 31 -12.00 -9.49 -5.47
N ASN A 32 -12.39 -8.49 -6.25
CA ASN A 32 -13.76 -7.96 -6.16
C ASN A 32 -14.27 -7.34 -7.47
N PRO A 33 -15.43 -7.77 -8.02
CA PRO A 33 -16.01 -7.18 -9.23
C PRO A 33 -16.44 -5.71 -9.09
N GLY A 34 -16.30 -5.12 -7.88
CA GLY A 34 -16.55 -3.70 -7.59
C GLY A 34 -15.46 -3.02 -6.75
N GLY A 35 -14.27 -3.61 -6.62
CA GLY A 35 -13.25 -3.18 -5.64
C GLY A 35 -12.20 -2.23 -6.20
N ASN A 36 -12.55 -0.95 -6.36
CA ASN A 36 -11.53 0.11 -6.50
C ASN A 36 -11.29 0.84 -5.17
N VAL A 37 -11.63 0.20 -4.04
CA VAL A 37 -11.52 0.78 -2.70
C VAL A 37 -10.43 0.05 -1.93
N ILE A 38 -9.41 0.78 -1.49
CA ILE A 38 -8.34 0.27 -0.62
C ILE A 38 -8.54 0.88 0.76
N THR A 39 -8.74 0.02 1.77
CA THR A 39 -8.83 0.47 3.16
C THR A 39 -7.45 0.66 3.75
N TYR A 40 -7.23 1.76 4.47
CA TYR A 40 -5.97 2.03 5.15
C TYR A 40 -6.18 2.49 6.59
N THR A 41 -5.16 2.33 7.45
CA THR A 41 -5.21 2.76 8.84
C THR A 41 -3.90 3.39 9.32
N PHE A 42 -4.01 4.26 10.32
CA PHE A 42 -2.89 4.71 11.15
C PHE A 42 -2.85 4.03 12.52
N SER A 43 -3.75 3.07 12.76
CA SER A 43 -3.82 2.35 14.02
C SER A 43 -2.64 1.38 14.16
N ILE A 44 -2.05 1.39 15.35
CA ILE A 44 -1.02 0.43 15.78
C ILE A 44 -1.56 -0.57 16.81
N THR A 45 -2.88 -0.60 17.05
CA THR A 45 -3.46 -1.42 18.14
C THR A 45 -3.89 -2.82 17.68
N SER A 46 -3.98 -3.05 16.37
CA SER A 46 -4.54 -4.28 15.79
C SER A 46 -4.17 -4.38 14.31
N GLY A 47 -4.01 -5.59 13.77
CA GLY A 47 -3.71 -5.81 12.34
C GLY A 47 -2.29 -5.43 11.92
N ASN A 48 -1.40 -5.17 12.87
CA ASN A 48 0.01 -4.89 12.56
C ASN A 48 0.72 -6.14 12.02
N GLU A 49 1.82 -5.90 11.32
CA GLU A 49 2.70 -6.93 10.78
C GLU A 49 3.18 -7.90 11.86
N GLN A 50 3.04 -9.20 11.59
CA GLN A 50 3.41 -10.25 12.53
C GLN A 50 4.94 -10.39 12.61
N GLY A 51 5.48 -10.39 13.83
CA GLY A 51 6.92 -10.54 14.05
C GLY A 51 7.67 -9.22 14.15
N GLU A 52 7.06 -8.11 13.73
CA GLU A 52 7.62 -6.77 13.85
C GLU A 52 7.28 -6.11 15.18
N THR A 53 8.23 -5.35 15.75
CA THR A 53 8.07 -4.65 17.03
C THR A 53 8.59 -3.21 16.94
N GLY A 54 8.29 -2.38 17.94
CA GLY A 54 8.80 -1.00 17.99
C GLY A 54 8.02 0.02 17.15
N GLN A 55 6.88 -0.38 16.59
CA GLN A 55 5.99 0.50 15.81
C GLN A 55 5.49 1.68 16.65
N LYS A 56 5.60 2.88 16.08
CA LYS A 56 5.12 4.14 16.66
C LYS A 56 4.02 4.69 15.76
N ALA A 57 2.98 5.28 16.36
CA ALA A 57 1.92 5.92 15.61
C ALA A 57 2.47 7.09 14.78
N PHE A 58 1.84 7.35 13.64
CA PHE A 58 2.08 8.58 12.90
C PHE A 58 1.68 9.80 13.74
N THR A 59 2.42 10.90 13.60
CA THR A 59 2.02 12.20 14.15
C THR A 59 0.85 12.77 13.36
N ALA A 60 0.12 13.74 13.92
CA ALA A 60 -0.97 14.42 13.22
C ALA A 60 -0.54 15.03 11.87
N ALA A 61 0.68 15.59 11.81
CA ALA A 61 1.24 16.13 10.58
C ALA A 61 1.54 15.03 9.55
N GLN A 62 2.10 13.89 9.97
CA GLN A 62 2.33 12.75 9.09
C GLN A 62 1.01 12.22 8.54
N MET A 63 0.00 12.02 9.38
CA MET A 63 -1.33 11.56 8.91
C MET A 63 -1.95 12.53 7.89
N ALA A 64 -1.88 13.84 8.13
CA ALA A 64 -2.40 14.86 7.21
C ALA A 64 -1.68 14.84 5.85
N ASN A 65 -0.36 14.69 5.87
CA ASN A 65 0.45 14.60 4.65
C ASN A 65 0.16 13.30 3.88
N THR A 66 0.01 12.16 4.59
CA THR A 66 -0.39 10.89 3.97
C THR A 66 -1.74 11.01 3.30
N ARG A 67 -2.76 11.59 3.97
CA ARG A 67 -4.08 11.82 3.37
C ARG A 67 -3.99 12.64 2.09
N THR A 68 -3.16 13.69 2.08
CA THR A 68 -2.91 14.52 0.88
C THR A 68 -2.29 13.70 -0.25
N ALA A 69 -1.26 12.89 0.05
CA ALA A 69 -0.62 12.03 -0.94
C ALA A 69 -1.58 10.99 -1.51
N MET A 70 -2.38 10.35 -0.67
CA MET A 70 -3.39 9.37 -1.08
C MET A 70 -4.49 10.01 -1.94
N ALA A 71 -4.91 11.23 -1.62
CA ALA A 71 -5.86 11.98 -2.45
C ALA A 71 -5.29 12.31 -3.84
N TYR A 72 -3.99 12.64 -3.92
CA TYR A 72 -3.32 12.85 -5.21
C TYR A 72 -3.27 11.56 -6.02
N VAL A 73 -2.87 10.43 -5.41
CA VAL A 73 -2.85 9.12 -6.09
C VAL A 73 -4.26 8.75 -6.58
N ALA A 74 -5.28 8.91 -5.73
CA ALA A 74 -6.67 8.69 -6.11
C ALA A 74 -7.10 9.51 -7.34
N SER A 75 -6.64 10.76 -7.43
CA SER A 75 -7.01 11.64 -8.56
C SER A 75 -6.46 11.21 -9.91
N ILE A 76 -5.35 10.46 -9.94
CA ILE A 76 -4.69 10.03 -11.18
C ILE A 76 -4.95 8.56 -11.52
N THR A 77 -5.27 7.72 -10.54
CA THR A 77 -5.54 6.28 -10.76
C THR A 77 -7.03 5.95 -10.75
N GLY A 78 -7.86 6.80 -10.14
CA GLY A 78 -9.26 6.52 -9.86
C GLY A 78 -9.48 5.64 -8.62
N ILE A 79 -8.42 5.14 -7.97
CA ILE A 79 -8.49 4.36 -6.72
C ILE A 79 -9.13 5.19 -5.62
N VAL A 80 -10.03 4.58 -4.85
CA VAL A 80 -10.64 5.17 -3.66
C VAL A 80 -9.90 4.68 -2.43
N PHE A 81 -9.26 5.58 -1.70
CA PHE A 81 -8.66 5.25 -0.41
C PHE A 81 -9.61 5.57 0.74
N SER A 82 -9.89 4.57 1.58
CA SER A 82 -10.84 4.69 2.69
C SER A 82 -10.13 4.47 4.02
N GLU A 83 -10.10 5.50 4.87
CA GLU A 83 -9.50 5.37 6.21
C GLU A 83 -10.39 4.58 7.16
N THR A 84 -9.81 3.69 7.96
CA THR A 84 -10.48 2.97 9.03
C THR A 84 -9.70 3.03 10.34
N SER A 85 -10.40 3.09 11.46
CA SER A 85 -9.80 2.94 12.79
C SER A 85 -9.57 1.48 13.18
N ASN A 86 -10.22 0.53 12.50
CA ASN A 86 -10.07 -0.90 12.73
C ASN A 86 -8.92 -1.45 11.87
N GLY A 87 -7.74 -1.60 12.47
CA GLY A 87 -6.57 -2.11 11.75
C GLY A 87 -6.72 -3.54 11.25
N ALA A 88 -7.52 -4.39 11.91
CA ALA A 88 -7.79 -5.74 11.39
C ALA A 88 -8.59 -5.76 10.07
N SER A 89 -9.16 -4.62 9.65
CA SER A 89 -9.91 -4.46 8.40
C SER A 89 -9.19 -3.61 7.35
N ALA A 90 -7.98 -3.13 7.65
CA ALA A 90 -7.20 -2.31 6.74
C ALA A 90 -6.34 -3.20 5.83
N SER A 91 -6.25 -2.83 4.55
CA SER A 91 -5.31 -3.45 3.60
C SER A 91 -3.91 -2.82 3.69
N VAL A 92 -3.82 -1.56 4.13
CA VAL A 92 -2.57 -0.80 4.26
C VAL A 92 -2.45 -0.18 5.64
N HIS A 93 -1.29 -0.36 6.29
CA HIS A 93 -0.97 0.25 7.58
C HIS A 93 0.13 1.30 7.42
N PHE A 94 -0.09 2.48 8.00
CA PHE A 94 0.91 3.55 8.06
C PHE A 94 1.40 3.73 9.49
N VAL A 95 2.65 3.32 9.74
CA VAL A 95 3.30 3.32 11.05
C VAL A 95 4.74 3.79 10.91
N ASN A 96 5.30 4.35 11.97
CA ASN A 96 6.72 4.65 12.06
C ASN A 96 7.44 3.44 12.68
N THR A 97 8.57 3.02 12.13
CA THR A 97 9.46 2.06 12.78
C THR A 97 10.92 2.42 12.50
N ASP A 98 11.82 2.00 13.38
CA ASP A 98 13.25 2.21 13.20
C ASP A 98 13.78 1.10 12.27
N ILE A 99 14.61 1.46 11.27
CA ILE A 99 15.23 0.46 10.40
C ILE A 99 16.28 -0.32 11.21
N PRO A 100 16.28 -1.67 11.17
CA PRO A 100 17.08 -2.47 12.11
C PRO A 100 18.60 -2.37 11.91
N ASP A 101 19.10 -2.04 10.71
CA ASP A 101 20.53 -1.94 10.41
C ASP A 101 20.92 -0.50 10.00
N PHE A 102 22.03 0.01 10.56
CA PHE A 102 22.58 1.34 10.27
C PHE A 102 22.98 1.53 8.80
N SER A 103 23.25 0.43 8.08
CA SER A 103 23.66 0.42 6.68
C SER A 103 22.49 0.33 5.69
N THR A 104 21.25 0.22 6.19
CA THR A 104 20.05 0.12 5.36
C THR A 104 19.34 1.48 5.30
N SER A 105 19.35 2.12 4.13
CA SER A 105 18.66 3.41 3.90
C SER A 105 17.15 3.25 3.69
N GLY A 106 16.69 2.03 3.46
CA GLY A 106 15.30 1.66 3.24
C GLY A 106 15.18 0.17 2.99
N LEU A 107 14.07 -0.43 3.42
CA LEU A 107 13.75 -1.83 3.20
C LEU A 107 12.39 -1.90 2.51
N CYS A 108 12.33 -2.62 1.39
CA CYS A 108 11.10 -3.05 0.75
C CYS A 108 11.23 -4.56 0.58
N SER A 109 10.32 -5.31 1.16
CA SER A 109 10.36 -6.78 1.14
C SER A 109 8.96 -7.34 0.91
N TRP A 110 8.93 -8.45 0.20
CA TRP A 110 7.77 -9.32 0.06
C TRP A 110 8.18 -10.67 0.65
N TYR A 111 7.32 -11.29 1.45
CA TYR A 111 7.49 -12.66 1.97
C TYR A 111 6.38 -13.56 1.44
#